data_AF-A0ABD5EJ72-F1
#
_entry.id   AF-A0ABD5EJ72-F1
#
_cell.length_a   1.000
_cell.length_b   1.000
_cell.length_c   1.000
_cell.angle_alpha   90.00
_cell.angle_beta   90.00
_cell.angle_gamma   90.00
#
_symmetry.space_group_name_H-M   'P 1'
#
loop_
_entity.id
_entity.type
_entity.pdbx_description
1 polymer ?
#
loop_
_entity_poly.entity_id
_entity_poly.type
_entity_poly.pdbx_seq_one_letter_code
_entity_poly.pdbx_strand_id
1 'polypeptide(L)'
;MRFRHRAAAGFATLLLPLAGLVGLASPAEAATTATATYTKSSDWGTGFGGQWTVKNTGTSAIASWTVEWDFPSGTSVTSAWDADVTSSGTHWTAKNKSYNGSIAPGASVSFGFNGAGSGSPSNCKLNGSSCDGTSVPGDSAPSAPGTPTASAITDTSVKLSWSAATDDKGVKNYDVLRDGAKVATVTTTSYTDTGLTAGTDYSYTVQARDTADQTGPVSGAVAVHTTGGGTTPPPTGDKVKLGYFTEWGIYGRNYNVKNLVTSGSAAKITHINYAFGNVTGGKCAIGDSYADYDKAFTADQSVSGTADTWDQPLRGNFNQLRQLKAKYPKIKVLWSFGGWTWSGGFGEAAKNPAAFAQSCYDLVEDPRWADVFDGIDIDWEYPNACGLTCDTSGAAAYKNLMQALRAKFGTGNLVTAATTADGTSGGKVDAADYGGAAQYVDWYNVMTYDFFGAWDAQGPTAPHSPLTSYTGIPKAGFTTADAMAKFKAAGVPAKKLLIGIGFYGRGWTGVTQDAPGGTATGPAAGTYEQGIEDYKVLKTSCPATGTVAGTAYAKCGSNWWSYDTPATIGTKMAWAKTQGLGGAFFWEFSGDTGNGELVSAISSGLQ
;
A
#
# COMPACT_ATOMS: atom_id res chain seq x y z
N MET A 1 59.81 -20.85 -47.81
CA MET A 1 60.64 -20.14 -46.81
C MET A 1 60.62 -20.96 -45.51
N ARG A 2 61.80 -21.12 -44.89
CA ARG A 2 62.24 -21.94 -43.73
C ARG A 2 61.26 -22.00 -42.53
N PHE A 3 60.89 -23.19 -42.00
CA PHE A 3 61.49 -24.02 -40.90
C PHE A 3 61.25 -23.52 -39.45
N ARG A 4 60.62 -24.37 -38.59
CA ARG A 4 61.09 -24.89 -37.26
C ARG A 4 59.92 -25.39 -36.36
N HIS A 5 59.87 -26.70 -36.05
CA HIS A 5 60.13 -27.39 -34.74
C HIS A 5 58.91 -27.38 -33.78
N ARG A 6 58.19 -28.49 -33.53
CA ARG A 6 58.44 -29.76 -32.76
C ARG A 6 58.49 -29.61 -31.23
N ALA A 7 57.78 -30.56 -30.59
CA ALA A 7 57.82 -31.07 -29.19
C ALA A 7 56.95 -30.31 -28.17
N ALA A 8 56.07 -30.86 -27.33
CA ALA A 8 55.79 -32.19 -26.72
C ALA A 8 55.93 -32.12 -25.17
N ALA A 9 55.15 -32.98 -24.50
CA ALA A 9 55.08 -33.29 -23.05
C ALA A 9 54.21 -32.32 -22.20
N GLY A 10 53.24 -32.75 -21.38
CA GLY A 10 52.92 -34.07 -20.81
C GLY A 10 53.26 -34.11 -19.31
N PHE A 11 52.26 -34.32 -18.43
CA PHE A 11 52.28 -34.87 -17.05
C PHE A 11 50.89 -34.58 -16.42
N ALA A 12 49.91 -35.49 -16.32
CA ALA A 12 49.78 -36.73 -15.52
C ALA A 12 49.37 -36.51 -14.03
N THR A 13 48.07 -36.69 -13.76
CA THR A 13 47.39 -37.47 -12.69
C THR A 13 47.98 -37.59 -11.27
N LEU A 14 47.14 -37.35 -10.23
CA LEU A 14 46.83 -38.35 -9.17
C LEU A 14 45.57 -38.02 -8.31
N LEU A 15 45.05 -39.08 -7.67
CA LEU A 15 43.77 -39.37 -6.99
C LEU A 15 43.47 -38.73 -5.60
N LEU A 16 42.16 -38.50 -5.29
CA LEU A 16 41.30 -38.67 -4.05
C LEU A 16 41.86 -38.38 -2.62
N PRO A 17 41.07 -38.22 -1.50
CA PRO A 17 39.61 -38.06 -1.27
C PRO A 17 39.18 -36.99 -0.18
N LEU A 18 37.88 -36.95 0.14
CA LEU A 18 37.21 -36.60 1.43
C LEU A 18 36.76 -35.14 1.78
N ALA A 19 35.44 -35.06 2.02
CA ALA A 19 34.71 -34.37 3.11
C ALA A 19 34.69 -32.83 3.26
N GLY A 20 33.45 -32.31 3.41
CA GLY A 20 33.15 -31.34 4.47
C GLY A 20 32.44 -30.05 4.02
N LEU A 21 31.21 -29.88 4.53
CA LEU A 21 30.44 -28.65 4.80
C LEU A 21 29.10 -28.55 4.07
N VAL A 22 28.17 -29.41 4.51
CA VAL A 22 26.73 -29.13 4.47
C VAL A 22 26.44 -28.10 5.57
N GLY A 23 25.88 -26.96 5.17
CA GLY A 23 25.49 -25.87 6.06
C GLY A 23 24.48 -26.32 7.12
N LEU A 24 24.64 -25.75 8.31
CA LEU A 24 23.86 -25.94 9.52
C LEU A 24 22.36 -25.74 9.27
N ALA A 25 21.63 -26.84 9.09
CA ALA A 25 20.23 -26.89 9.47
C ALA A 25 20.19 -27.06 10.99
N SER A 26 19.45 -26.18 11.67
CA SER A 26 19.06 -26.35 13.07
C SER A 26 18.56 -27.78 13.30
N PRO A 27 18.84 -28.42 14.46
CA PRO A 27 18.26 -29.73 14.74
C PRO A 27 16.74 -29.59 14.68
N ALA A 28 16.14 -30.22 13.67
CA ALA A 28 14.72 -30.51 13.69
C ALA A 28 14.46 -31.34 14.95
N GLU A 29 13.69 -30.81 15.89
CA GLU A 29 13.13 -31.63 16.96
C GLU A 29 12.43 -32.81 16.30
N ALA A 30 12.93 -34.02 16.55
CA ALA A 30 12.33 -35.22 16.03
C ALA A 30 10.90 -35.31 16.58
N ALA A 31 9.91 -35.13 15.70
CA ALA A 31 8.50 -35.35 16.03
C ALA A 31 8.35 -36.71 16.71
N THR A 32 7.70 -36.74 17.87
CA THR A 32 7.48 -37.95 18.66
C THR A 32 6.71 -38.97 17.82
N THR A 33 7.29 -40.17 17.69
CA THR A 33 6.87 -41.20 16.72
C THR A 33 5.78 -42.14 17.23
N ALA A 34 5.24 -41.91 18.43
CA ALA A 34 4.21 -42.74 19.04
C ALA A 34 3.41 -41.99 20.11
N THR A 35 2.18 -42.43 20.38
CA THR A 35 1.35 -41.95 21.49
C THR A 35 0.82 -43.11 22.34
N ALA A 36 0.51 -42.86 23.62
CA ALA A 36 -0.16 -43.77 24.54
C ALA A 36 -1.34 -43.07 25.21
N THR A 37 -2.54 -43.64 25.13
CA THR A 37 -3.76 -43.09 25.71
C THR A 37 -4.35 -44.03 26.75
N TYR A 38 -4.83 -43.50 27.87
CA TYR A 38 -5.48 -44.30 28.92
C TYR A 38 -6.98 -44.09 28.93
N THR A 39 -7.69 -45.19 29.18
CA THR A 39 -9.13 -45.22 29.38
C THR A 39 -9.44 -46.01 30.64
N LYS A 40 -10.37 -45.51 31.46
CA LYS A 40 -10.95 -46.28 32.55
C LYS A 40 -12.09 -47.12 31.95
N SER A 41 -11.88 -48.42 31.82
CA SER A 41 -12.81 -49.34 31.15
C SER A 41 -13.97 -49.77 32.05
N SER A 42 -13.83 -49.66 33.37
CA SER A 42 -14.89 -49.93 34.35
C SER A 42 -14.55 -49.30 35.72
N ASP A 43 -15.55 -49.03 36.55
CA ASP A 43 -15.40 -48.50 37.90
C ASP A 43 -16.48 -49.09 38.81
N TRP A 44 -16.08 -49.69 39.94
CA TRP A 44 -17.01 -50.27 40.93
C TRP A 44 -16.80 -49.67 42.32
N GLY A 45 -16.23 -48.48 42.41
CA GLY A 45 -16.09 -47.69 43.64
C GLY A 45 -14.88 -48.06 44.49
N THR A 46 -14.66 -49.35 44.77
CA THR A 46 -13.47 -49.83 45.51
C THR A 46 -12.31 -50.23 44.62
N GLY A 47 -12.54 -50.33 43.30
CA GLY A 47 -11.55 -50.62 42.28
C GLY A 47 -12.06 -50.27 40.88
N PHE A 48 -11.20 -50.42 39.88
CA PHE A 48 -11.48 -50.03 38.50
C PHE A 48 -10.72 -50.90 37.49
N GLY A 49 -11.24 -50.97 36.27
CA GLY A 49 -10.52 -51.47 35.11
C GLY A 49 -9.85 -50.31 34.36
N GLY A 50 -8.58 -50.46 34.01
CA GLY A 50 -7.80 -49.50 33.24
C GLY A 50 -7.26 -50.13 31.96
N GLN A 51 -7.17 -49.36 30.87
CA GLN A 51 -6.58 -49.79 29.62
C GLN A 51 -5.73 -48.67 29.02
N TRP A 52 -4.51 -49.02 28.62
CA TRP A 52 -3.63 -48.17 27.82
C TRP A 52 -3.62 -48.65 26.36
N THR A 53 -3.62 -47.72 25.42
CA THR A 53 -3.48 -47.99 23.98
C THR A 53 -2.26 -47.25 23.44
N VAL A 54 -1.27 -47.99 22.95
CA VAL A 54 -0.06 -47.46 22.31
C VAL A 54 -0.25 -47.46 20.80
N LYS A 55 -0.10 -46.29 20.16
CA LYS A 55 -0.24 -46.10 18.71
C LYS A 55 1.08 -45.62 18.09
N ASN A 56 1.48 -46.26 17.00
CA ASN A 56 2.59 -45.76 16.18
C ASN A 56 2.08 -44.66 15.24
N THR A 57 2.51 -43.43 15.47
CA THR A 57 2.16 -42.25 14.66
C THR A 57 3.24 -41.90 13.63
N GLY A 58 4.40 -42.56 13.69
CA GLY A 58 5.51 -42.38 12.77
C GLY A 58 5.42 -43.22 11.50
N THR A 59 6.43 -43.09 10.64
CA THR A 59 6.55 -43.79 9.35
C THR A 59 7.35 -45.09 9.41
N SER A 60 7.93 -45.43 10.56
CA SER A 60 8.75 -46.62 10.78
C SER A 60 8.14 -47.49 11.87
N ALA A 61 8.32 -48.81 11.79
CA ALA A 61 7.83 -49.72 12.82
C ALA A 61 8.53 -49.48 14.17
N ILE A 62 7.76 -49.52 15.26
CA ILE A 62 8.28 -49.52 16.64
C ILE A 62 8.63 -50.96 17.00
N ALA A 63 9.83 -51.21 17.52
CA ALA A 63 10.28 -52.57 17.86
C ALA A 63 9.85 -53.02 19.26
N SER A 64 9.73 -52.08 20.20
CA SER A 64 9.31 -52.29 21.58
C SER A 64 8.70 -51.03 22.18
N TRP A 65 7.89 -51.20 23.22
CA TRP A 65 7.27 -50.08 23.93
C TRP A 65 7.29 -50.30 25.43
N THR A 66 7.46 -49.20 26.16
CA THR A 66 7.37 -49.10 27.61
C THR A 66 6.51 -47.89 27.95
N VAL A 67 5.43 -48.10 28.71
CA VAL A 67 4.56 -47.04 29.22
C VAL A 67 4.80 -46.88 30.71
N GLU A 68 5.11 -45.68 31.14
CA GLU A 68 5.31 -45.30 32.54
C GLU A 68 4.21 -44.31 32.94
N TRP A 69 3.72 -44.35 34.18
CA TRP A 69 2.77 -43.37 34.72
C TRP A 69 2.84 -43.35 36.25
N ASP A 70 2.30 -42.30 36.85
CA ASP A 70 2.14 -42.19 38.30
C ASP A 70 0.66 -42.33 38.69
N PHE A 71 0.42 -42.92 39.85
CA PHE A 71 -0.88 -42.91 40.52
C PHE A 71 -0.81 -42.15 41.85
N PRO A 72 -1.90 -41.52 42.31
CA PRO A 72 -1.96 -40.96 43.66
C PRO A 72 -1.68 -42.02 44.74
N SER A 73 -1.13 -41.59 45.88
CA SER A 73 -0.98 -42.46 47.05
C SER A 73 -2.33 -43.11 47.42
N GLY A 74 -2.32 -44.42 47.66
CA GLY A 74 -3.53 -45.21 47.90
C GLY A 74 -4.18 -45.80 46.65
N THR A 75 -3.65 -45.53 45.45
CA THR A 75 -4.07 -46.19 44.20
C THR A 75 -3.00 -47.15 43.69
N SER A 76 -3.40 -48.37 43.31
CA SER A 76 -2.48 -49.41 42.84
C SER A 76 -3.06 -50.27 41.72
N VAL A 77 -2.21 -50.91 40.93
CA VAL A 77 -2.61 -51.99 40.01
C VAL A 77 -2.55 -53.32 40.76
N THR A 78 -3.63 -54.09 40.71
CA THR A 78 -3.76 -55.40 41.38
C THR A 78 -3.51 -56.58 40.45
N SER A 79 -3.77 -56.43 39.15
CA SER A 79 -3.51 -57.45 38.13
C SER A 79 -3.44 -56.81 36.75
N ALA A 80 -2.60 -57.30 35.84
CA ALA A 80 -2.49 -56.79 34.48
C ALA A 80 -2.41 -57.92 33.43
N TRP A 81 -2.78 -57.61 32.18
CA TRP A 81 -2.68 -58.49 31.02
C TRP A 81 -2.06 -57.75 29.83
N ASP A 82 -1.52 -58.49 28.87
CA ASP A 82 -0.86 -57.99 27.65
C ASP A 82 0.36 -57.06 27.86
N ALA A 83 0.83 -56.90 29.11
CA ALA A 83 2.07 -56.23 29.47
C ALA A 83 2.69 -56.84 30.74
N ASP A 84 4.00 -56.66 30.92
CA ASP A 84 4.67 -56.85 32.20
C ASP A 84 4.62 -55.55 32.99
N VAL A 85 3.82 -55.51 34.06
CA VAL A 85 3.59 -54.30 34.87
C VAL A 85 4.30 -54.41 36.22
N THR A 86 5.11 -53.41 36.54
CA THR A 86 5.84 -53.27 37.81
C THR A 86 5.63 -51.88 38.40
N SER A 87 5.99 -51.71 39.67
CA SER A 87 5.86 -50.41 40.36
C SER A 87 7.02 -50.13 41.31
N SER A 88 7.32 -48.84 41.51
CA SER A 88 8.15 -48.32 42.59
C SER A 88 7.41 -47.18 43.29
N GLY A 89 6.81 -47.47 44.45
CA GLY A 89 5.94 -46.52 45.14
C GLY A 89 4.69 -46.20 44.32
N THR A 90 4.50 -44.92 44.01
CA THR A 90 3.39 -44.42 43.17
C THR A 90 3.66 -44.52 41.67
N HIS A 91 4.89 -44.86 41.27
CA HIS A 91 5.30 -44.93 39.87
C HIS A 91 5.10 -46.34 39.32
N TRP A 92 4.51 -46.45 38.14
CA TRP A 92 4.16 -47.70 37.45
C TRP A 92 4.82 -47.76 36.08
N THR A 93 5.27 -48.95 35.69
CA THR A 93 5.91 -49.22 34.41
C THR A 93 5.29 -50.47 33.78
N ALA A 94 4.86 -50.37 32.53
CA ALA A 94 4.34 -51.48 31.72
C ALA A 94 5.22 -51.68 30.49
N LYS A 95 5.77 -52.88 30.34
CA LYS A 95 6.59 -53.25 29.18
C LYS A 95 5.89 -54.29 28.30
N ASN A 96 6.07 -54.18 27.00
CA ASN A 96 5.49 -55.10 26.03
C ASN A 96 5.87 -56.57 26.29
N LYS A 97 4.95 -57.49 25.95
CA LYS A 97 5.22 -58.92 25.83
C LYS A 97 5.96 -59.23 24.52
N SER A 98 6.51 -60.43 24.40
CA SER A 98 7.25 -60.86 23.21
C SER A 98 6.43 -60.82 21.91
N TYR A 99 5.10 -60.96 22.00
CA TYR A 99 4.21 -61.03 20.84
C TYR A 99 3.59 -59.68 20.42
N ASN A 100 3.71 -58.62 21.23
CA ASN A 100 3.05 -57.33 20.96
C ASN A 100 3.99 -56.11 21.01
N GLY A 101 5.31 -56.33 20.97
CA GLY A 101 6.31 -55.26 20.94
C GLY A 101 6.39 -54.51 19.61
N SER A 102 6.23 -55.22 18.49
CA SER A 102 6.33 -54.65 17.15
C SER A 102 5.03 -53.97 16.73
N ILE A 103 5.05 -52.67 16.44
CA ILE A 103 3.88 -51.89 16.00
C ILE A 103 4.21 -51.23 14.66
N ALA A 104 3.54 -51.67 13.59
CA ALA A 104 3.67 -51.07 12.26
C ALA A 104 3.16 -49.60 12.24
N PRO A 105 3.61 -48.76 11.29
CA PRO A 105 3.08 -47.40 11.09
C PRO A 105 1.55 -47.36 11.06
N GLY A 106 0.94 -46.49 11.88
CA GLY A 106 -0.51 -46.34 11.99
C GLY A 106 -1.22 -47.42 12.82
N ALA A 107 -0.55 -48.51 13.20
CA ALA A 107 -1.13 -49.57 14.01
C ALA A 107 -1.15 -49.21 15.50
N SER A 108 -1.90 -49.99 16.29
CA SER A 108 -1.99 -49.81 17.75
C SER A 108 -2.04 -51.16 18.46
N VAL A 109 -1.55 -51.17 19.69
CA VAL A 109 -1.66 -52.29 20.65
C VAL A 109 -2.22 -51.75 21.96
N SER A 110 -2.88 -52.60 22.73
CA SER A 110 -3.40 -52.21 24.04
C SER A 110 -3.01 -53.21 25.11
N PHE A 111 -2.92 -52.75 26.34
CA PHE A 111 -2.82 -53.59 27.52
C PHE A 111 -3.78 -53.08 28.59
N GLY A 112 -4.26 -53.99 29.44
CA GLY A 112 -5.23 -53.65 30.47
C GLY A 112 -4.82 -54.14 31.84
N PHE A 113 -5.50 -53.61 32.85
CA PHE A 113 -5.26 -53.95 34.24
C PHE A 113 -6.49 -53.68 35.12
N ASN A 114 -6.55 -54.34 36.27
CA ASN A 114 -7.45 -53.98 37.36
C ASN A 114 -6.65 -53.19 38.41
N GLY A 115 -7.24 -52.14 38.95
CA GLY A 115 -6.67 -51.34 40.03
C GLY A 115 -7.59 -51.22 41.24
N ALA A 116 -7.01 -50.83 42.36
CA ALA A 116 -7.67 -50.52 43.62
C ALA A 116 -7.37 -49.08 44.03
N GLY A 117 -8.30 -48.43 44.74
CA GLY A 117 -8.18 -47.03 45.15
C GLY A 117 -8.79 -46.03 44.15
N SER A 118 -8.60 -44.74 44.42
CA SER A 118 -9.21 -43.64 43.67
C SER A 118 -8.15 -42.70 43.07
N GLY A 119 -8.21 -42.46 41.76
CA GLY A 119 -7.32 -41.55 41.06
C GLY A 119 -7.22 -41.86 39.57
N SER A 120 -6.61 -40.97 38.80
CA SER A 120 -6.26 -41.18 37.38
C SER A 120 -4.73 -41.21 37.22
N PRO A 121 -4.21 -41.88 36.17
CA PRO A 121 -2.79 -41.84 35.85
C PRO A 121 -2.31 -40.41 35.51
N SER A 122 -1.10 -40.05 35.93
CA SER A 122 -0.41 -38.80 35.57
C SER A 122 1.03 -39.05 35.12
N ASN A 123 1.74 -38.02 34.63
CA ASN A 123 3.17 -38.08 34.26
C ASN A 123 3.52 -39.21 33.28
N CYS A 124 2.64 -39.47 32.32
CA CYS A 124 2.79 -40.63 31.47
C CYS A 124 3.99 -40.47 30.52
N LYS A 125 4.85 -41.49 30.44
CA LYS A 125 5.91 -41.57 29.42
C LYS A 125 5.81 -42.83 28.56
N LEU A 126 5.93 -42.66 27.26
CA LEU A 126 6.09 -43.74 26.28
C LEU A 126 7.54 -43.74 25.78
N ASN A 127 8.27 -44.80 26.06
CA ASN A 127 9.68 -44.95 25.70
C ASN A 127 10.54 -43.75 26.15
N GLY A 128 10.26 -43.23 27.35
CA GLY A 128 10.96 -42.08 27.94
C GLY A 128 10.49 -40.70 27.45
N SER A 129 9.60 -40.62 26.45
CA SER A 129 8.98 -39.37 25.96
C SER A 129 7.56 -39.23 26.52
N SER A 130 6.95 -38.03 26.55
CA SER A 130 5.55 -37.89 27.01
C SER A 130 4.61 -38.82 26.23
N CYS A 131 3.71 -39.52 26.93
CA CYS A 131 2.76 -40.47 26.30
C CYS A 131 1.84 -39.81 25.29
N ASP A 132 1.50 -38.57 25.56
CA ASP A 132 0.47 -37.87 24.86
C ASP A 132 1.10 -36.70 24.15
N GLY A 133 1.14 -36.74 22.83
CA GLY A 133 1.06 -35.49 22.11
C GLY A 133 -0.28 -34.77 22.35
N THR A 134 -0.80 -34.60 23.60
CA THR A 134 -1.91 -33.73 24.12
C THR A 134 -3.16 -34.35 24.84
N SER A 135 -3.06 -35.34 25.75
CA SER A 135 -4.26 -35.74 26.54
C SER A 135 -3.95 -36.47 27.86
N VAL A 136 -4.38 -35.87 28.98
CA VAL A 136 -4.38 -36.48 30.32
C VAL A 136 -5.73 -37.16 30.57
N PRO A 137 -5.76 -38.37 31.16
CA PRO A 137 -7.02 -39.08 31.30
C PRO A 137 -7.95 -38.49 32.37
N GLY A 138 -9.17 -38.14 31.95
CA GLY A 138 -10.17 -37.50 32.80
C GLY A 138 -10.12 -35.97 32.81
N ASP A 139 -9.32 -35.38 31.92
CA ASP A 139 -9.19 -33.94 31.68
C ASP A 139 -9.29 -33.70 30.16
N SER A 140 -10.30 -32.95 29.72
CA SER A 140 -10.52 -32.72 28.28
C SER A 140 -9.67 -31.55 27.83
N ALA A 141 -9.03 -31.65 26.66
CA ALA A 141 -8.30 -30.50 26.13
C ALA A 141 -9.23 -29.28 25.93
N PRO A 142 -8.71 -28.05 26.07
CA PRO A 142 -9.53 -26.85 26.04
C PRO A 142 -10.14 -26.61 24.66
N SER A 143 -11.23 -25.83 24.61
CA SER A 143 -11.81 -25.39 23.34
C SER A 143 -10.86 -24.46 22.58
N ALA A 144 -11.14 -24.21 21.29
CA ALA A 144 -10.50 -23.11 20.59
C ALA A 144 -10.87 -21.77 21.25
N PRO A 145 -9.93 -20.82 21.40
CA PRO A 145 -10.26 -19.44 21.73
C PRO A 145 -11.11 -18.80 20.62
N GLY A 146 -11.76 -17.66 20.93
CA GLY A 146 -12.41 -16.85 19.90
C GLY A 146 -11.40 -16.32 18.88
N THR A 147 -11.83 -16.09 17.65
CA THR A 147 -10.99 -15.45 16.61
C THR A 147 -10.48 -14.11 17.14
N PRO A 148 -9.16 -13.88 17.17
CA PRO A 148 -8.59 -12.64 17.65
C PRO A 148 -9.04 -11.45 16.81
N THR A 149 -9.16 -10.29 17.45
CA THR A 149 -9.39 -8.99 16.83
C THR A 149 -8.13 -8.14 16.98
N ALA A 150 -7.82 -7.35 15.96
CA ALA A 150 -6.65 -6.48 15.94
C ALA A 150 -7.05 -5.00 16.12
N SER A 151 -6.25 -4.26 16.87
CA SER A 151 -6.39 -2.83 17.11
C SER A 151 -5.01 -2.19 17.35
N ALA A 152 -4.95 -0.86 17.42
CA ALA A 152 -3.72 -0.11 17.68
C ALA A 152 -2.53 -0.58 16.80
N ILE A 153 -2.80 -0.82 15.51
CA ILE A 153 -1.80 -1.27 14.56
C ILE A 153 -0.88 -0.09 14.22
N THR A 154 0.42 -0.26 14.45
CA THR A 154 1.48 0.68 14.07
C THR A 154 2.39 0.05 13.03
N ASP A 155 3.52 0.70 12.74
CA ASP A 155 4.54 0.19 11.83
C ASP A 155 5.33 -0.99 12.37
N THR A 156 5.31 -1.16 13.68
CA THR A 156 6.16 -2.10 14.38
C THR A 156 5.38 -2.88 15.44
N SER A 157 4.06 -2.67 15.56
CA SER A 157 3.25 -3.34 16.57
C SER A 157 1.78 -3.53 16.19
N VAL A 158 1.12 -4.49 16.87
CA VAL A 158 -0.33 -4.68 16.84
C VAL A 158 -0.83 -5.15 18.20
N LYS A 159 -1.99 -4.65 18.64
CA LYS A 159 -2.70 -5.18 19.82
C LYS A 159 -3.78 -6.16 19.40
N LEU A 160 -3.68 -7.38 19.91
CA LEU A 160 -4.63 -8.47 19.75
C LEU A 160 -5.52 -8.60 20.99
N SER A 161 -6.79 -8.97 20.79
CA SER A 161 -7.74 -9.32 21.85
C SER A 161 -8.70 -10.41 21.37
N TRP A 162 -9.01 -11.38 22.21
CA TRP A 162 -9.87 -12.52 21.88
C TRP A 162 -10.81 -12.90 23.03
N SER A 163 -11.81 -13.72 22.73
CA SER A 163 -12.66 -14.35 23.76
C SER A 163 -11.98 -15.60 24.32
N ALA A 164 -12.10 -15.81 25.64
CA ALA A 164 -11.50 -16.95 26.33
C ALA A 164 -12.00 -18.30 25.80
N ALA A 165 -11.14 -19.31 25.83
CA ALA A 165 -11.54 -20.70 25.65
C ALA A 165 -12.24 -21.25 26.91
N THR A 166 -12.92 -22.38 26.76
CA THR A 166 -13.52 -23.14 27.87
C THR A 166 -12.81 -24.46 28.06
N ASP A 167 -12.72 -24.92 29.29
CA ASP A 167 -12.06 -26.15 29.70
C ASP A 167 -12.72 -26.70 30.97
N ASP A 168 -12.71 -28.01 31.20
CA ASP A 168 -13.37 -28.60 32.37
C ASP A 168 -12.55 -28.52 33.66
N LYS A 169 -11.22 -28.27 33.58
CA LYS A 169 -10.31 -28.06 34.72
C LYS A 169 -9.70 -26.66 34.76
N GLY A 170 -9.82 -25.90 33.67
CA GLY A 170 -9.49 -24.49 33.56
C GLY A 170 -8.36 -24.21 32.59
N VAL A 171 -8.40 -23.04 31.95
CA VAL A 171 -7.36 -22.58 31.03
C VAL A 171 -6.20 -21.96 31.81
N LYS A 172 -4.99 -22.49 31.62
CA LYS A 172 -3.74 -22.03 32.22
C LYS A 172 -3.14 -20.82 31.50
N ASN A 173 -3.05 -20.88 30.16
CA ASN A 173 -2.50 -19.80 29.33
C ASN A 173 -2.92 -19.93 27.86
N TYR A 174 -2.49 -18.96 27.04
CA TYR A 174 -2.70 -18.90 25.60
C TYR A 174 -1.37 -18.76 24.87
N ASP A 175 -1.13 -19.60 23.88
CA ASP A 175 -0.04 -19.46 22.91
C ASP A 175 -0.53 -18.59 21.74
N VAL A 176 0.16 -17.47 21.48
CA VAL A 176 -0.11 -16.56 20.35
C VAL A 176 0.82 -16.94 19.20
N LEU A 177 0.24 -17.20 18.03
CA LEU A 177 0.98 -17.62 16.83
C LEU A 177 0.90 -16.53 15.76
N ARG A 178 2.06 -16.14 15.22
CA ARG A 178 2.22 -15.26 14.06
C ARG A 178 2.74 -16.10 12.89
N ASP A 179 1.98 -16.12 11.80
CA ASP A 179 2.27 -16.92 10.59
C ASP A 179 2.51 -18.41 10.90
N GLY A 180 1.80 -18.92 11.91
CA GLY A 180 1.91 -20.30 12.39
C GLY A 180 3.06 -20.55 13.37
N ALA A 181 3.94 -19.59 13.62
CA ALA A 181 4.99 -19.70 14.62
C ALA A 181 4.58 -19.07 15.96
N LYS A 182 4.81 -19.76 17.08
CA LYS A 182 4.53 -19.20 18.41
C LYS A 182 5.46 -18.01 18.70
N VAL A 183 4.87 -16.84 18.95
CA VAL A 183 5.59 -15.60 19.29
C VAL A 183 5.49 -15.22 20.75
N ALA A 184 4.46 -15.68 21.46
CA ALA A 184 4.30 -15.44 22.90
C ALA A 184 3.42 -16.48 23.58
N THR A 185 3.53 -16.57 24.90
CA THR A 185 2.58 -17.25 25.79
C THR A 185 2.09 -16.25 26.82
N VAL A 186 0.77 -16.07 26.94
CA VAL A 186 0.14 -15.07 27.83
C VAL A 186 -0.95 -15.69 28.69
N THR A 187 -1.20 -15.13 29.87
CA THR A 187 -2.27 -15.59 30.78
C THR A 187 -3.56 -14.76 30.64
N THR A 188 -3.51 -13.65 29.90
CA THR A 188 -4.66 -12.78 29.61
C THR A 188 -5.19 -13.05 28.20
N THR A 189 -6.38 -12.52 27.89
CA THR A 189 -6.98 -12.62 26.55
C THR A 189 -6.62 -11.44 25.63
N SER A 190 -5.44 -10.85 25.84
CA SER A 190 -4.89 -9.78 25.01
C SER A 190 -3.36 -9.83 25.00
N TYR A 191 -2.78 -9.50 23.86
CA TYR A 191 -1.34 -9.43 23.67
C TYR A 191 -1.00 -8.30 22.69
N THR A 192 0.06 -7.55 22.96
CA THR A 192 0.62 -6.59 22.00
C THR A 192 1.89 -7.20 21.43
N ASP A 193 1.87 -7.51 20.13
CA ASP A 193 3.05 -7.96 19.42
C ASP A 193 3.86 -6.73 18.95
N THR A 194 5.17 -6.77 19.12
CA THR A 194 6.08 -5.64 18.83
C THR A 194 7.30 -6.11 18.06
N GLY A 195 8.05 -5.18 17.46
CA GLY A 195 9.20 -5.50 16.62
C GLY A 195 8.82 -6.07 15.26
N LEU A 196 7.61 -5.75 14.79
CA LEU A 196 7.15 -6.12 13.45
C LEU A 196 7.87 -5.31 12.38
N THR A 197 7.92 -5.87 11.18
CA THR A 197 8.36 -5.14 9.99
C THR A 197 7.22 -4.28 9.49
N ALA A 198 7.53 -3.04 9.13
CA ALA A 198 6.57 -2.08 8.61
C ALA A 198 6.03 -2.55 7.24
N GLY A 199 4.71 -2.39 6.99
CA GLY A 199 4.08 -2.61 5.68
C GLY A 199 4.00 -4.09 5.31
N THR A 200 3.96 -4.95 6.32
CA THR A 200 4.03 -6.40 6.17
C THR A 200 2.72 -7.02 6.63
N ASP A 201 2.22 -7.98 5.85
CA ASP A 201 1.07 -8.79 6.21
C ASP A 201 1.47 -9.89 7.20
N TYR A 202 0.71 -9.99 8.27
CA TYR A 202 0.84 -11.02 9.30
C TYR A 202 -0.51 -11.70 9.52
N SER A 203 -0.47 -13.00 9.80
CA SER A 203 -1.64 -13.77 10.22
C SER A 203 -1.49 -14.20 11.67
N TYR A 204 -2.48 -13.87 12.50
CA TYR A 204 -2.49 -14.24 13.90
C TYR A 204 -3.57 -15.26 14.24
N THR A 205 -3.18 -16.28 15.00
CA THR A 205 -4.07 -17.25 15.65
C THR A 205 -3.69 -17.41 17.11
N VAL A 206 -4.61 -17.95 17.91
CA VAL A 206 -4.39 -18.19 19.34
C VAL A 206 -4.80 -19.61 19.69
N GLN A 207 -4.03 -20.26 20.56
CA GLN A 207 -4.31 -21.60 21.06
C GLN A 207 -4.37 -21.59 22.60
N ALA A 208 -5.37 -22.23 23.18
CA ALA A 208 -5.49 -22.36 24.63
C ALA A 208 -4.73 -23.58 25.16
N ARG A 209 -4.23 -23.48 26.38
CA ARG A 209 -3.63 -24.57 27.15
C ARG A 209 -4.30 -24.68 28.51
N ASP A 210 -4.65 -25.89 28.94
CA ASP A 210 -5.28 -26.15 30.24
C ASP A 210 -4.26 -26.31 31.38
N THR A 211 -4.76 -26.58 32.58
CA THR A 211 -3.93 -26.83 33.78
C THR A 211 -3.13 -28.12 33.74
N ALA A 212 -3.50 -29.07 32.88
CA ALA A 212 -2.79 -30.33 32.64
C ALA A 212 -1.80 -30.23 31.45
N ASP A 213 -1.58 -29.02 30.93
CA ASP A 213 -0.72 -28.69 29.80
C ASP A 213 -1.17 -29.27 28.44
N GLN A 214 -2.43 -29.69 28.29
CA GLN A 214 -3.01 -30.07 27.00
C GLN A 214 -3.40 -28.82 26.21
N THR A 215 -3.29 -28.89 24.88
CA THR A 215 -3.64 -27.78 23.99
C THR A 215 -4.89 -28.09 23.18
N GLY A 216 -5.78 -27.11 23.08
CA GLY A 216 -6.97 -27.16 22.22
C GLY A 216 -6.68 -26.88 20.74
N PRO A 217 -7.70 -26.87 19.88
CA PRO A 217 -7.56 -26.39 18.50
C PRO A 217 -7.15 -24.91 18.46
N VAL A 218 -6.48 -24.50 17.38
CA VAL A 218 -6.19 -23.09 17.10
C VAL A 218 -7.48 -22.33 16.78
N SER A 219 -7.54 -21.05 17.14
CA SER A 219 -8.63 -20.14 16.78
C SER A 219 -8.75 -19.94 15.27
N GLY A 220 -9.81 -19.25 14.82
CA GLY A 220 -9.80 -18.61 13.52
C GLY A 220 -8.64 -17.60 13.40
N ALA A 221 -8.22 -17.28 12.17
CA ALA A 221 -7.13 -16.34 11.92
C ALA A 221 -7.63 -14.91 11.73
N VAL A 222 -6.81 -13.94 12.15
CA VAL A 222 -6.96 -12.52 11.79
C VAL A 222 -5.77 -12.07 10.96
N ALA A 223 -6.04 -11.48 9.80
CA ALA A 223 -5.02 -10.85 8.98
C ALA A 223 -4.79 -9.41 9.47
N VAL A 224 -3.52 -9.02 9.58
CA VAL A 224 -3.08 -7.69 10.02
C VAL A 224 -2.03 -7.19 9.05
N HIS A 225 -2.14 -5.93 8.64
CA HIS A 225 -1.11 -5.23 7.87
C HIS A 225 -0.51 -4.11 8.72
N THR A 226 0.79 -4.17 9.03
CA THR A 226 1.46 -3.08 9.79
C THR A 226 1.52 -1.80 8.97
N THR A 227 1.41 -0.65 9.64
CA THR A 227 1.47 0.66 8.94
C THR A 227 2.90 0.97 8.48
N GLY A 228 3.12 1.93 7.57
CA GLY A 228 4.47 2.35 7.15
C GLY A 228 5.21 1.29 6.32
N GLY A 229 5.66 1.61 5.12
CA GLY A 229 6.02 0.62 4.11
C GLY A 229 5.26 1.00 2.86
N GLY A 230 6.02 1.39 1.83
CA GLY A 230 5.54 2.15 0.69
C GLY A 230 4.19 1.67 0.15
N THR A 231 3.27 2.63 0.09
CA THR A 231 2.02 2.63 -0.67
C THR A 231 1.28 1.29 -0.73
N THR A 232 0.43 1.01 0.26
CA THR A 232 -0.86 0.42 -0.13
C THR A 232 -1.48 1.43 -1.11
N PRO A 233 -1.74 1.08 -2.38
CA PRO A 233 -2.68 1.84 -3.18
C PRO A 233 -3.94 2.04 -2.34
N PRO A 234 -4.72 3.13 -2.54
CA PRO A 234 -6.04 3.22 -1.93
C PRO A 234 -6.72 1.85 -2.07
N PRO A 235 -7.33 1.31 -0.99
CA PRO A 235 -7.94 -0.02 -1.02
C PRO A 235 -8.68 -0.14 -2.34
N THR A 236 -8.35 -1.17 -3.12
CA THR A 236 -8.78 -1.38 -4.50
C THR A 236 -10.28 -1.13 -4.62
N GLY A 237 -10.66 0.11 -4.94
CA GLY A 237 -12.00 0.64 -4.68
C GLY A 237 -12.07 2.18 -4.67
N ASP A 238 -11.13 2.89 -4.04
CA ASP A 238 -11.18 4.35 -3.93
C ASP A 238 -10.54 5.07 -5.13
N LYS A 239 -11.27 6.01 -5.75
CA LYS A 239 -10.80 6.85 -6.85
C LYS A 239 -9.70 7.82 -6.40
N VAL A 240 -8.71 8.08 -7.27
CA VAL A 240 -7.70 9.12 -7.04
C VAL A 240 -8.37 10.50 -7.07
N LYS A 241 -8.01 11.34 -6.09
CA LYS A 241 -8.46 12.73 -5.93
C LYS A 241 -7.21 13.56 -5.64
N LEU A 242 -6.58 14.03 -6.71
CA LEU A 242 -5.26 14.67 -6.66
C LEU A 242 -5.38 16.18 -6.85
N GLY A 243 -4.72 16.98 -6.03
CA GLY A 243 -4.65 18.43 -6.23
C GLY A 243 -3.22 18.93 -6.37
N TYR A 244 -3.01 19.95 -7.22
CA TYR A 244 -1.73 20.62 -7.34
C TYR A 244 -1.60 21.76 -6.32
N PHE A 245 -0.56 21.70 -5.49
CA PHE A 245 -0.14 22.77 -4.58
C PHE A 245 1.10 23.45 -5.16
N THR A 246 1.00 24.74 -5.46
CA THR A 246 2.10 25.50 -6.05
C THR A 246 3.06 26.05 -4.99
N GLU A 247 4.34 25.84 -5.21
CA GLU A 247 5.51 26.30 -4.43
C GLU A 247 5.39 27.80 -4.16
N TRP A 248 5.15 28.58 -5.22
CA TRP A 248 5.01 30.03 -5.17
C TRP A 248 3.63 30.51 -4.66
N GLY A 249 2.70 29.59 -4.41
CA GLY A 249 1.35 29.89 -3.89
C GLY A 249 1.37 30.62 -2.55
N ILE A 250 2.44 30.44 -1.78
CA ILE A 250 2.63 31.07 -0.47
C ILE A 250 2.97 32.58 -0.53
N TYR A 251 3.31 33.10 -1.71
CA TYR A 251 3.66 34.51 -1.91
C TYR A 251 2.44 35.36 -2.25
N GLY A 252 2.32 35.85 -3.49
CA GLY A 252 1.24 36.76 -3.90
C GLY A 252 -0.16 36.15 -3.84
N ARG A 253 -0.26 34.82 -3.91
CA ARG A 253 -1.52 34.09 -3.70
C ARG A 253 -1.88 33.95 -2.21
N ASN A 254 -0.90 34.07 -1.32
CA ASN A 254 -1.02 33.88 0.13
C ASN A 254 -1.79 32.59 0.49
N TYR A 255 -1.53 31.51 -0.25
CA TYR A 255 -2.14 30.20 -0.06
C TYR A 255 -1.09 29.24 0.51
N ASN A 256 -1.18 28.97 1.80
CA ASN A 256 -0.28 28.11 2.55
C ASN A 256 -0.85 26.68 2.65
N VAL A 257 0.00 25.68 2.95
CA VAL A 257 -0.45 24.28 3.16
C VAL A 257 -1.55 24.19 4.23
N LYS A 258 -1.53 25.07 5.24
CA LYS A 258 -2.59 25.18 6.26
C LYS A 258 -3.98 25.43 5.65
N ASN A 259 -4.08 26.10 4.50
CA ASN A 259 -5.34 26.37 3.83
C ASN A 259 -6.04 25.07 3.38
N LEU A 260 -5.30 23.99 3.13
CA LEU A 260 -5.87 22.66 2.87
C LEU A 260 -6.66 22.14 4.08
N VAL A 261 -6.19 22.46 5.29
CA VAL A 261 -6.82 22.07 6.55
C VAL A 261 -8.02 22.96 6.84
N THR A 262 -7.86 24.28 6.77
CA THR A 262 -8.91 25.23 7.16
C THR A 262 -10.08 25.24 6.17
N SER A 263 -9.84 24.95 4.89
CA SER A 263 -10.90 24.74 3.90
C SER A 263 -11.60 23.39 4.01
N GLY A 264 -11.03 22.44 4.77
CA GLY A 264 -11.51 21.05 4.82
C GLY A 264 -11.18 20.23 3.57
N SER A 265 -10.36 20.75 2.66
CA SER A 265 -9.93 20.03 1.44
C SER A 265 -9.05 18.83 1.74
N ALA A 266 -8.19 18.90 2.75
CA ALA A 266 -7.29 17.80 3.14
C ALA A 266 -8.04 16.49 3.45
N ALA A 267 -9.23 16.57 4.07
CA ALA A 267 -10.04 15.39 4.38
C ALA A 267 -10.71 14.75 3.15
N LYS A 268 -10.70 15.43 1.99
CA LYS A 268 -11.48 15.09 0.80
C LYS A 268 -10.61 14.56 -0.35
N ILE A 269 -9.31 14.80 -0.31
CA ILE A 269 -8.33 14.38 -1.33
C ILE A 269 -7.61 13.10 -0.91
N THR A 270 -6.94 12.47 -1.88
CA THR A 270 -6.03 11.34 -1.63
C THR A 270 -4.58 11.68 -1.93
N HIS A 271 -4.33 12.57 -2.89
CA HIS A 271 -2.97 12.90 -3.33
C HIS A 271 -2.77 14.41 -3.47
N ILE A 272 -1.52 14.83 -3.32
CA ILE A 272 -1.04 16.18 -3.62
C ILE A 272 0.13 16.06 -4.59
N ASN A 273 0.10 16.80 -5.69
CA ASN A 273 1.32 17.11 -6.44
C ASN A 273 1.85 18.45 -5.96
N TYR A 274 3.07 18.45 -5.42
CA TYR A 274 3.80 19.66 -5.07
C TYR A 274 4.51 20.18 -6.33
N ALA A 275 4.10 21.36 -6.79
CA ALA A 275 4.49 21.94 -8.07
C ALA A 275 5.32 23.21 -7.86
N PHE A 276 6.52 23.37 -8.40
CA PHE A 276 7.26 22.40 -9.20
C PHE A 276 8.68 22.27 -8.68
N GLY A 277 9.30 21.12 -8.94
CA GLY A 277 10.75 21.04 -9.09
C GLY A 277 11.13 21.41 -10.53
N ASN A 278 12.33 21.93 -10.71
CA ASN A 278 12.84 22.31 -12.03
C ASN A 278 13.52 21.11 -12.71
N VAL A 279 13.55 21.11 -14.04
CA VAL A 279 14.40 20.21 -14.83
C VAL A 279 15.41 21.05 -15.60
N THR A 280 16.68 20.92 -15.24
CA THR A 280 17.78 21.69 -15.84
C THR A 280 19.05 20.86 -15.93
N GLY A 281 19.82 21.04 -17.00
CA GLY A 281 21.04 20.26 -17.24
C GLY A 281 20.83 18.74 -17.27
N GLY A 282 19.64 18.28 -17.69
CA GLY A 282 19.25 16.88 -17.72
C GLY A 282 19.02 16.26 -16.33
N LYS A 283 18.74 17.07 -15.31
CA LYS A 283 18.56 16.64 -13.92
C LYS A 283 17.34 17.30 -13.28
N CYS A 284 16.76 16.64 -12.29
CA CYS A 284 15.84 17.29 -11.35
C CYS A 284 16.61 18.27 -10.45
N ALA A 285 16.00 19.42 -10.16
CA ALA A 285 16.58 20.48 -9.35
C ALA A 285 15.53 21.19 -8.50
N ILE A 286 15.98 21.84 -7.43
CA ILE A 286 15.16 22.76 -6.62
C ILE A 286 14.73 23.95 -7.47
N GLY A 287 13.46 24.34 -7.37
CA GLY A 287 12.90 25.54 -7.99
C GLY A 287 13.21 26.78 -7.14
N ASP A 288 12.59 26.84 -5.95
CA ASP A 288 12.77 27.89 -4.96
C ASP A 288 13.04 27.28 -3.57
N SER A 289 14.32 27.22 -3.19
CA SER A 289 14.73 26.69 -1.88
C SER A 289 14.11 27.44 -0.71
N TYR A 290 13.80 28.73 -0.89
CA TYR A 290 13.20 29.53 0.15
C TYR A 290 11.78 29.07 0.44
N ALA A 291 10.95 28.91 -0.60
CA ALA A 291 9.61 28.35 -0.45
C ALA A 291 9.64 26.90 0.03
N ASP A 292 10.51 26.08 -0.55
CA ASP A 292 10.60 24.64 -0.32
C ASP A 292 10.93 24.29 1.13
N TYR A 293 12.06 24.82 1.64
CA TYR A 293 12.60 24.35 2.91
C TYR A 293 13.19 25.42 3.84
N ASP A 294 13.36 26.69 3.44
CA ASP A 294 13.95 27.70 4.32
C ASP A 294 12.93 28.64 5.00
N LYS A 295 11.82 28.99 4.34
CA LYS A 295 10.84 29.96 4.85
C LYS A 295 10.24 29.48 6.17
N ALA A 296 10.40 30.28 7.21
CA ALA A 296 9.74 30.04 8.49
C ALA A 296 8.25 30.42 8.42
N PHE A 297 7.41 29.57 9.01
CA PHE A 297 5.98 29.82 9.18
C PHE A 297 5.69 30.17 10.64
N THR A 298 4.88 31.20 10.86
CA THR A 298 4.34 31.52 12.18
C THR A 298 3.29 30.49 12.60
N ALA A 299 2.91 30.49 13.88
CA ALA A 299 1.90 29.55 14.42
C ALA A 299 0.54 29.67 13.69
N ASP A 300 0.14 30.88 13.30
CA ASP A 300 -1.08 31.13 12.56
C ASP A 300 -0.99 30.65 11.09
N GLN A 301 0.21 30.56 10.52
CA GLN A 301 0.42 30.07 9.15
C GLN A 301 0.70 28.57 9.08
N SER A 302 1.16 27.94 10.17
CA SER A 302 1.57 26.54 10.16
C SER A 302 0.41 25.55 10.32
N VAL A 303 0.58 24.36 9.76
CA VAL A 303 -0.42 23.27 9.81
C VAL A 303 -0.62 22.75 11.23
N SER A 304 0.47 22.61 11.99
CA SER A 304 0.46 22.17 13.39
C SER A 304 -0.12 23.21 14.35
N GLY A 305 -0.12 24.49 13.98
CA GLY A 305 -0.39 25.59 14.90
C GLY A 305 0.81 26.00 15.75
N THR A 306 1.99 25.45 15.48
CA THR A 306 3.26 25.80 16.13
C THR A 306 4.16 26.55 15.15
N ALA A 307 4.77 27.65 15.59
CA ALA A 307 5.70 28.41 14.76
C ALA A 307 6.99 27.61 14.53
N ASP A 308 7.58 27.74 13.35
CA ASP A 308 8.89 27.19 13.07
C ASP A 308 9.98 27.92 13.88
N THR A 309 10.99 27.19 14.35
CA THR A 309 12.18 27.75 15.01
C THR A 309 13.33 27.97 14.03
N TRP A 310 14.26 28.85 14.40
CA TRP A 310 15.40 29.19 13.55
C TRP A 310 16.40 28.02 13.39
N ASP A 311 16.46 27.12 14.37
CA ASP A 311 17.40 26.00 14.47
C ASP A 311 16.82 24.65 14.00
N GLN A 312 15.53 24.58 13.64
CA GLN A 312 14.95 23.33 13.17
C GLN A 312 15.49 22.92 11.79
N PRO A 313 15.66 21.60 11.53
CA PRO A 313 16.37 21.11 10.34
C PRO A 313 15.58 21.25 9.03
N LEU A 314 14.25 21.42 9.09
CA LEU A 314 13.41 21.63 7.90
C LEU A 314 12.32 22.66 8.19
N ARG A 315 12.17 23.65 7.30
CA ARG A 315 11.05 24.62 7.28
C ARG A 315 10.36 24.56 5.91
N GLY A 316 9.80 25.69 5.46
CA GLY A 316 9.19 25.81 4.14
C GLY A 316 7.97 24.92 3.95
N ASN A 317 7.52 24.83 2.71
CA ASN A 317 6.41 24.00 2.31
C ASN A 317 6.64 22.52 2.65
N PHE A 318 7.88 22.02 2.62
CA PHE A 318 8.17 20.63 2.92
C PHE A 318 7.88 20.29 4.38
N ASN A 319 8.25 21.16 5.32
CA ASN A 319 7.87 20.96 6.72
C ASN A 319 6.35 21.05 6.91
N GLN A 320 5.68 21.96 6.20
CA GLN A 320 4.22 22.06 6.31
C GLN A 320 3.51 20.83 5.71
N LEU A 321 4.02 20.24 4.63
CA LEU A 321 3.54 18.99 4.05
C LEU A 321 3.79 17.79 4.99
N ARG A 322 4.95 17.73 5.65
CA ARG A 322 5.22 16.76 6.73
C ARG A 322 4.16 16.85 7.82
N GLN A 323 3.88 18.05 8.31
CA GLN A 323 2.85 18.29 9.33
C GLN A 323 1.45 17.92 8.83
N LEU A 324 1.17 18.17 7.54
CA LEU A 324 -0.09 17.77 6.91
C LEU A 324 -0.24 16.24 6.88
N LYS A 325 0.80 15.51 6.49
CA LYS A 325 0.80 14.03 6.50
C LYS A 325 0.62 13.48 7.91
N ALA A 326 1.26 14.09 8.92
CA ALA A 326 1.05 13.70 10.31
C ALA A 326 -0.43 13.85 10.74
N LYS A 327 -1.12 14.88 10.26
CA LYS A 327 -2.55 15.12 10.54
C LYS A 327 -3.50 14.29 9.67
N TYR A 328 -3.08 13.97 8.44
CA TYR A 328 -3.85 13.24 7.44
C TYR A 328 -2.98 12.13 6.82
N PRO A 329 -2.72 11.03 7.55
CA PRO A 329 -1.73 10.01 7.16
C PRO A 329 -2.10 9.22 5.88
N LYS A 330 -3.34 9.39 5.40
CA LYS A 330 -3.81 8.80 4.13
C LYS A 330 -3.40 9.61 2.90
N ILE A 331 -3.01 10.88 3.05
CA ILE A 331 -2.61 11.72 1.92
C ILE A 331 -1.21 11.30 1.47
N LYS A 332 -1.08 11.11 0.15
CA LYS A 332 0.19 10.89 -0.53
C LYS A 332 0.65 12.18 -1.20
N VAL A 333 1.94 12.48 -1.13
CA VAL A 333 2.51 13.69 -1.72
C VAL A 333 3.54 13.31 -2.76
N LEU A 334 3.39 13.74 -3.99
CA LEU A 334 4.40 13.55 -5.04
C LEU A 334 5.04 14.90 -5.36
N TRP A 335 6.32 14.89 -5.65
CA TRP A 335 6.98 16.08 -6.20
C TRP A 335 6.85 16.08 -7.71
N SER A 336 6.18 17.09 -8.25
CA SER A 336 6.01 17.27 -9.69
C SER A 336 7.16 18.08 -10.27
N PHE A 337 7.82 17.56 -11.30
CA PHE A 337 8.92 18.23 -11.99
C PHE A 337 8.52 18.67 -13.39
N GLY A 338 8.83 19.93 -13.73
CA GLY A 338 8.53 20.50 -15.04
C GLY A 338 7.42 21.56 -14.99
N GLY A 339 6.30 21.28 -15.63
CA GLY A 339 5.25 22.24 -15.96
C GLY A 339 5.67 23.16 -17.11
N TRP A 340 4.80 24.10 -17.45
CA TRP A 340 4.95 24.98 -18.61
C TRP A 340 6.33 25.63 -18.78
N THR A 341 6.88 26.22 -17.70
CA THR A 341 8.12 27.02 -17.77
C THR A 341 9.40 26.19 -17.60
N TRP A 342 9.34 25.07 -16.87
CA TRP A 342 10.53 24.27 -16.55
C TRP A 342 10.63 22.95 -17.33
N SER A 343 9.80 22.78 -18.36
CA SER A 343 9.88 21.63 -19.27
C SER A 343 11.07 21.65 -20.25
N GLY A 344 11.74 22.80 -20.40
CA GLY A 344 12.84 22.96 -21.37
C GLY A 344 14.05 22.02 -21.13
N GLY A 345 14.25 21.51 -19.91
CA GLY A 345 15.35 20.60 -19.61
C GLY A 345 15.09 19.13 -19.92
N PHE A 346 13.86 18.72 -20.24
CA PHE A 346 13.55 17.30 -20.47
C PHE A 346 14.20 16.73 -21.73
N GLY A 347 14.41 17.54 -22.76
CA GLY A 347 15.14 17.09 -23.96
C GLY A 347 16.58 16.68 -23.66
N GLU A 348 17.23 17.33 -22.69
CA GLU A 348 18.55 16.91 -22.20
C GLU A 348 18.43 15.68 -21.29
N ALA A 349 17.42 15.63 -20.42
CA ALA A 349 17.16 14.47 -19.55
C ALA A 349 16.94 13.19 -20.37
N ALA A 350 16.25 13.28 -21.50
CA ALA A 350 15.97 12.17 -22.40
C ALA A 350 17.24 11.57 -23.04
N LYS A 351 18.35 12.30 -23.10
CA LYS A 351 19.64 11.76 -23.61
C LYS A 351 20.26 10.76 -22.65
N ASN A 352 19.99 10.88 -21.35
CA ASN A 352 20.44 9.92 -20.34
C ASN A 352 19.36 9.70 -19.26
N PRO A 353 18.32 8.92 -19.56
CA PRO A 353 17.20 8.66 -18.65
C PRO A 353 17.60 8.10 -17.29
N ALA A 354 18.64 7.26 -17.24
CA ALA A 354 19.11 6.65 -15.99
C ALA A 354 19.75 7.70 -15.07
N ALA A 355 20.58 8.60 -15.62
CA ALA A 355 21.19 9.68 -14.84
C ALA A 355 20.15 10.71 -14.39
N PHE A 356 19.17 11.03 -15.24
CA PHE A 356 18.03 11.86 -14.85
C PHE A 356 17.27 11.23 -13.68
N ALA A 357 16.84 9.97 -13.83
CA ALA A 357 16.11 9.26 -12.78
C ALA A 357 16.88 9.20 -11.46
N GLN A 358 18.19 8.94 -11.52
CA GLN A 358 19.07 8.98 -10.35
C GLN A 358 19.04 10.35 -9.66
N SER A 359 19.21 11.43 -10.43
CA SER A 359 19.19 12.80 -9.88
C SER A 359 17.86 13.17 -9.22
N CYS A 360 16.75 12.71 -9.79
CA CYS A 360 15.42 12.94 -9.24
C CYS A 360 15.21 12.14 -7.96
N TYR A 361 15.64 10.89 -7.93
CA TYR A 361 15.57 10.07 -6.72
C TYR A 361 16.41 10.67 -5.58
N ASP A 362 17.64 11.08 -5.86
CA ASP A 362 18.52 11.69 -4.85
C ASP A 362 17.93 12.96 -4.24
N LEU A 363 17.14 13.71 -5.02
CA LEU A 363 16.47 14.92 -4.56
C LEU A 363 15.17 14.62 -3.80
N VAL A 364 14.32 13.73 -4.31
CA VAL A 364 13.03 13.37 -3.70
C VAL A 364 13.23 12.63 -2.37
N GLU A 365 14.25 11.76 -2.30
CA GLU A 365 14.59 10.93 -1.14
C GLU A 365 15.73 11.53 -0.29
N ASP A 366 16.00 12.83 -0.42
CA ASP A 366 17.00 13.51 0.41
C ASP A 366 16.65 13.31 1.90
N PRO A 367 17.61 12.88 2.75
CA PRO A 367 17.34 12.55 4.15
C PRO A 367 16.69 13.66 4.97
N ARG A 368 16.79 14.93 4.55
CA ARG A 368 16.14 16.06 5.22
C ARG A 368 14.61 16.02 5.12
N TRP A 369 14.06 15.38 4.09
CA TRP A 369 12.63 15.32 3.79
C TRP A 369 12.15 14.00 3.17
N ALA A 370 12.90 12.91 3.33
CA ALA A 370 12.55 11.59 2.80
C ALA A 370 11.18 11.07 3.31
N ASP A 371 10.65 11.61 4.41
CA ASP A 371 9.31 11.29 4.93
C ASP A 371 8.17 12.09 4.27
N VAL A 372 8.50 13.14 3.50
CA VAL A 372 7.53 14.06 2.89
C VAL A 372 6.93 13.45 1.63
N PHE A 373 7.76 13.01 0.69
CA PHE A 373 7.31 12.57 -0.63
C PHE A 373 7.09 11.05 -0.67
N ASP A 374 6.01 10.64 -1.34
CA ASP A 374 5.64 9.24 -1.60
C ASP A 374 5.91 8.85 -3.06
N GLY A 375 6.65 9.69 -3.81
CA GLY A 375 6.95 9.47 -5.21
C GLY A 375 7.19 10.74 -6.01
N ILE A 376 7.16 10.58 -7.34
CA ILE A 376 7.46 11.61 -8.33
C ILE A 376 6.34 11.72 -9.37
N ASP A 377 6.09 12.96 -9.80
CA ASP A 377 5.26 13.28 -10.97
C ASP A 377 6.12 13.98 -12.02
N ILE A 378 5.95 13.60 -13.29
CA ILE A 378 6.63 14.22 -14.41
C ILE A 378 5.63 15.01 -15.25
N ASP A 379 5.83 16.32 -15.31
CA ASP A 379 5.01 17.24 -16.09
C ASP A 379 5.84 17.81 -17.24
N TRP A 380 6.08 16.97 -18.26
CA TRP A 380 6.81 17.36 -19.47
C TRP A 380 5.84 17.94 -20.50
N GLU A 381 5.94 19.24 -20.74
CA GLU A 381 5.12 20.00 -21.68
C GLU A 381 5.94 20.49 -22.90
N TYR A 382 6.03 19.73 -24.01
CA TYR A 382 5.48 18.39 -24.24
C TYR A 382 6.53 17.48 -24.92
N PRO A 383 6.54 16.16 -24.62
CA PRO A 383 7.49 15.24 -25.23
C PRO A 383 7.29 15.15 -26.75
N ASN A 384 8.39 15.32 -27.49
CA ASN A 384 8.46 15.27 -28.94
C ASN A 384 7.45 16.21 -29.65
N ALA A 385 7.08 17.30 -29.01
CA ALA A 385 6.16 18.30 -29.53
C ALA A 385 6.48 19.70 -28.95
N CYS A 386 5.78 20.73 -29.45
CA CYS A 386 5.95 22.10 -28.95
C CYS A 386 5.03 22.42 -27.77
N GLY A 387 5.65 22.83 -26.66
CA GLY A 387 5.05 23.61 -25.57
C GLY A 387 5.57 25.04 -25.63
N LEU A 388 6.09 25.55 -24.50
CA LEU A 388 6.85 26.82 -24.48
C LEU A 388 8.11 26.73 -25.35
N THR A 389 8.77 25.57 -25.33
CA THR A 389 9.85 25.19 -26.24
C THR A 389 9.48 23.91 -26.98
N CYS A 390 10.00 23.73 -28.19
CA CYS A 390 9.81 22.48 -28.94
C CYS A 390 10.82 21.42 -28.50
N ASP A 391 10.32 20.22 -28.21
CA ASP A 391 11.14 19.04 -28.03
C ASP A 391 11.17 18.19 -29.31
N THR A 392 12.33 17.58 -29.58
CA THR A 392 12.57 16.71 -30.74
C THR A 392 13.24 15.39 -30.33
N SER A 393 13.07 14.97 -29.08
CA SER A 393 13.72 13.78 -28.52
C SER A 393 13.23 12.46 -29.14
N GLY A 394 12.15 12.50 -29.92
CA GLY A 394 11.55 11.35 -30.58
C GLY A 394 10.51 10.63 -29.70
N ALA A 395 9.57 9.93 -30.34
CA ALA A 395 8.41 9.36 -29.65
C ALA A 395 8.76 8.38 -28.51
N ALA A 396 9.86 7.64 -28.64
CA ALA A 396 10.32 6.68 -27.63
C ALA A 396 10.94 7.33 -26.39
N ALA A 397 11.37 8.59 -26.46
CA ALA A 397 12.08 9.27 -25.38
C ALA A 397 11.25 9.32 -24.08
N TYR A 398 9.96 9.63 -24.20
CA TYR A 398 9.05 9.68 -23.06
C TYR A 398 8.99 8.33 -22.34
N LYS A 399 8.78 7.23 -23.07
CA LYS A 399 8.75 5.88 -22.50
C LYS A 399 10.07 5.51 -21.82
N ASN A 400 11.20 5.80 -22.46
CA ASN A 400 12.51 5.49 -21.90
C ASN A 400 12.76 6.25 -20.58
N LEU A 401 12.31 7.50 -20.51
CA LEU A 401 12.37 8.33 -19.30
C LEU A 401 11.47 7.78 -18.18
N MET A 402 10.21 7.42 -18.49
CA MET A 402 9.30 6.79 -17.52
C MET A 402 9.83 5.42 -17.05
N GLN A 403 10.41 4.63 -17.94
CA GLN A 403 11.00 3.33 -17.61
C GLN A 403 12.17 3.48 -16.63
N ALA A 404 13.07 4.44 -16.88
CA ALA A 404 14.21 4.70 -16.00
C ALA A 404 13.76 5.19 -14.61
N LEU A 405 12.76 6.06 -14.55
CA LEU A 405 12.16 6.50 -13.29
C LEU A 405 11.56 5.32 -12.53
N ARG A 406 10.75 4.48 -13.17
CA ARG A 406 10.18 3.29 -12.51
C ARG A 406 11.27 2.33 -12.03
N ALA A 407 12.31 2.11 -12.81
CA ALA A 407 13.44 1.26 -12.41
C ALA A 407 14.16 1.82 -11.18
N LYS A 408 14.27 3.15 -11.06
CA LYS A 408 14.96 3.82 -9.96
C LYS A 408 14.11 3.94 -8.68
N PHE A 409 12.84 4.33 -8.83
CA PHE A 409 11.90 4.52 -7.72
C PHE A 409 11.26 3.20 -7.23
N GLY A 410 11.34 2.12 -8.02
CA GLY A 410 10.81 0.82 -7.66
C GLY A 410 9.28 0.80 -7.61
N THR A 411 8.72 -0.22 -6.94
CA THR A 411 7.27 -0.40 -6.80
C THR A 411 6.70 0.23 -5.51
N GLY A 412 7.56 0.62 -4.56
CA GLY A 412 7.13 1.22 -3.29
C GLY A 412 6.76 2.70 -3.39
N ASN A 413 7.33 3.40 -4.39
CA ASN A 413 7.08 4.80 -4.67
C ASN A 413 6.14 4.98 -5.88
N LEU A 414 5.35 6.04 -5.84
CA LEU A 414 4.51 6.44 -6.97
C LEU A 414 5.36 7.07 -8.07
N VAL A 415 5.06 6.71 -9.32
CA VAL A 415 5.58 7.39 -10.52
C VAL A 415 4.39 7.75 -11.38
N THR A 416 4.11 9.03 -11.50
CA THR A 416 2.96 9.55 -12.26
C THR A 416 3.44 10.59 -13.27
N ALA A 417 2.55 11.00 -14.16
CA ALA A 417 2.87 12.08 -15.08
C ALA A 417 1.64 12.89 -15.46
N ALA A 418 1.79 14.20 -15.54
CA ALA A 418 0.86 15.07 -16.25
C ALA A 418 1.10 14.98 -17.75
N THR A 419 0.00 15.00 -18.51
CA THR A 419 0.03 14.81 -19.96
C THR A 419 -0.88 15.80 -20.66
N THR A 420 -0.54 16.07 -21.93
CA THR A 420 -1.40 16.83 -22.84
C THR A 420 -2.79 16.20 -22.98
N ALA A 421 -3.80 17.03 -23.26
CA ALA A 421 -5.13 16.59 -23.67
C ALA A 421 -5.40 16.77 -25.18
N ASP A 422 -4.38 17.00 -26.01
CA ASP A 422 -4.54 17.16 -27.45
C ASP A 422 -5.00 15.85 -28.14
N GLY A 423 -6.31 15.68 -28.25
CA GLY A 423 -6.96 14.53 -28.89
C GLY A 423 -7.02 14.60 -30.42
N THR A 424 -6.35 15.56 -31.06
CA THR A 424 -6.37 15.66 -32.53
C THR A 424 -5.62 14.52 -33.22
N SER A 425 -5.91 14.31 -34.51
CA SER A 425 -5.12 13.39 -35.34
C SER A 425 -3.75 13.99 -35.62
N GLY A 426 -2.68 13.28 -35.27
CA GLY A 426 -1.31 13.80 -35.33
C GLY A 426 -0.99 14.82 -34.23
N GLY A 427 -1.85 14.92 -33.22
CA GLY A 427 -1.68 15.83 -32.08
C GLY A 427 -0.62 15.37 -31.09
N LYS A 428 -0.47 16.12 -29.98
CA LYS A 428 0.58 15.85 -28.98
C LYS A 428 0.46 14.48 -28.29
N VAL A 429 -0.74 13.89 -28.20
CA VAL A 429 -0.89 12.50 -27.71
C VAL A 429 -0.26 11.49 -28.68
N ASP A 430 -0.30 11.74 -29.99
CA ASP A 430 0.32 10.87 -31.01
C ASP A 430 1.84 11.04 -31.10
N ALA A 431 2.37 12.14 -30.55
CA ALA A 431 3.78 12.50 -30.68
C ALA A 431 4.72 11.67 -29.80
N ALA A 432 4.20 11.00 -28.76
CA ALA A 432 4.99 10.24 -27.79
C ALA A 432 4.35 8.88 -27.43
N ASP A 433 5.18 7.91 -27.04
CA ASP A 433 4.74 6.54 -26.70
C ASP A 433 4.12 6.46 -25.29
N TYR A 434 2.98 7.13 -25.09
CA TYR A 434 2.21 7.06 -23.84
C TYR A 434 1.64 5.65 -23.58
N GLY A 435 1.26 4.93 -24.63
CA GLY A 435 0.76 3.55 -24.53
C GLY A 435 1.80 2.59 -23.95
N GLY A 436 3.02 2.62 -24.51
CA GLY A 436 4.14 1.84 -24.02
C GLY A 436 4.65 2.31 -22.65
N ALA A 437 4.58 3.61 -22.37
CA ALA A 437 4.96 4.17 -21.07
C ALA A 437 3.97 3.85 -19.94
N ALA A 438 2.70 3.54 -20.25
CA ALA A 438 1.65 3.30 -19.27
C ALA A 438 1.95 2.15 -18.28
N GLN A 439 2.85 1.23 -18.62
CA GLN A 439 3.28 0.16 -17.71
C GLN A 439 4.22 0.64 -16.60
N TYR A 440 4.87 1.79 -16.79
CA TYR A 440 5.86 2.34 -15.86
C TYR A 440 5.29 3.43 -14.94
N VAL A 441 4.13 3.99 -15.27
CA VAL A 441 3.43 4.95 -14.40
C VAL A 441 2.28 4.29 -13.64
N ASP A 442 1.94 4.81 -12.47
CA ASP A 442 0.73 4.42 -11.72
C ASP A 442 -0.51 4.94 -12.44
N TRP A 443 -0.50 6.22 -12.85
CA TRP A 443 -1.52 6.87 -13.67
C TRP A 443 -1.00 8.11 -14.40
N TYR A 444 -1.80 8.63 -15.32
CA TYR A 444 -1.64 9.92 -15.99
C TYR A 444 -2.66 10.94 -15.49
N ASN A 445 -2.18 12.15 -15.23
CA ASN A 445 -2.97 13.35 -14.98
C ASN A 445 -3.21 14.03 -16.34
N VAL A 446 -4.29 13.66 -17.04
CA VAL A 446 -4.56 14.20 -18.39
C VAL A 446 -5.14 15.61 -18.25
N MET A 447 -4.40 16.63 -18.67
CA MET A 447 -4.73 18.05 -18.49
C MET A 447 -5.91 18.49 -19.37
N THR A 448 -7.11 17.99 -19.09
CA THR A 448 -8.35 18.23 -19.86
C THR A 448 -8.98 19.58 -19.55
N TYR A 449 -8.14 20.60 -19.58
CA TYR A 449 -8.41 22.03 -19.49
C TYR A 449 -7.46 22.74 -20.46
N ASP A 450 -7.59 24.05 -20.58
CA ASP A 450 -6.75 24.88 -21.48
C ASP A 450 -6.84 24.49 -22.96
N PHE A 451 -7.99 23.95 -23.36
CA PHE A 451 -8.28 23.71 -24.77
C PHE A 451 -8.38 25.03 -25.56
N PHE A 452 -8.94 26.07 -24.94
CA PHE A 452 -9.16 27.38 -25.57
C PHE A 452 -8.91 28.50 -24.56
N GLY A 453 -8.36 29.62 -25.03
CA GLY A 453 -7.93 30.71 -24.17
C GLY A 453 -7.49 31.94 -24.96
N ALA A 454 -7.19 33.02 -24.24
CA ALA A 454 -6.92 34.32 -24.84
C ALA A 454 -5.59 34.45 -25.59
N TRP A 455 -4.80 33.38 -25.70
CA TRP A 455 -3.74 33.29 -26.72
C TRP A 455 -4.33 33.46 -28.14
N ASP A 456 -5.58 33.03 -28.35
CA ASP A 456 -6.39 33.41 -29.51
C ASP A 456 -7.11 34.73 -29.18
N ALA A 457 -6.37 35.84 -29.22
CA ALA A 457 -6.80 37.12 -28.68
C ALA A 457 -8.10 37.67 -29.31
N GLN A 458 -8.36 37.36 -30.58
CA GLN A 458 -9.56 37.78 -31.30
C GLN A 458 -10.74 36.80 -31.14
N GLY A 459 -10.58 35.77 -30.32
CA GLY A 459 -11.51 34.66 -30.19
C GLY A 459 -11.37 33.66 -31.36
N PRO A 460 -12.41 32.86 -31.64
CA PRO A 460 -13.72 32.87 -30.98
C PRO A 460 -13.65 32.49 -29.49
N THR A 461 -14.54 33.06 -28.67
CA THR A 461 -14.72 32.62 -27.28
C THR A 461 -15.14 31.16 -27.26
N ALA A 462 -14.51 30.37 -26.41
CA ALA A 462 -14.81 28.94 -26.29
C ALA A 462 -14.54 28.44 -24.87
N PRO A 463 -15.30 27.44 -24.38
CA PRO A 463 -15.05 26.87 -23.07
C PRO A 463 -13.67 26.27 -23.01
N HIS A 464 -12.88 26.54 -21.97
CA HIS A 464 -11.50 26.04 -21.91
C HIS A 464 -11.38 24.58 -21.47
N SER A 465 -12.44 23.97 -20.92
CA SER A 465 -12.43 22.60 -20.39
C SER A 465 -13.60 21.72 -20.87
N PRO A 466 -14.06 21.78 -22.14
CA PRO A 466 -15.25 21.07 -22.60
C PRO A 466 -15.11 19.55 -22.42
N LEU A 467 -16.12 18.94 -21.82
CA LEU A 467 -16.23 17.49 -21.66
C LEU A 467 -16.43 16.79 -23.02
N THR A 468 -17.24 17.39 -23.90
CA THR A 468 -17.66 16.80 -25.19
C THR A 468 -17.63 17.85 -26.31
N SER A 469 -17.76 17.39 -27.56
CA SER A 469 -17.86 18.30 -28.70
C SER A 469 -19.19 19.04 -28.73
N TYR A 470 -19.22 20.22 -29.35
CA TYR A 470 -20.43 21.03 -29.53
C TYR A 470 -20.40 21.76 -30.88
N THR A 471 -21.57 22.16 -31.37
CA THR A 471 -21.69 22.91 -32.63
C THR A 471 -20.94 24.24 -32.52
N GLY A 472 -20.02 24.48 -33.45
CA GLY A 472 -19.19 25.70 -33.45
C GLY A 472 -17.92 25.62 -32.60
N ILE A 473 -17.55 24.43 -32.10
CA ILE A 473 -16.25 24.25 -31.44
C ILE A 473 -15.10 24.67 -32.38
N PRO A 474 -14.14 25.52 -31.95
CA PRO A 474 -13.13 26.05 -32.87
C PRO A 474 -12.15 24.98 -33.37
N LYS A 475 -11.91 23.94 -32.56
CA LYS A 475 -11.00 22.85 -32.88
C LYS A 475 -11.60 21.51 -32.47
N ALA A 476 -11.87 20.64 -33.44
CA ALA A 476 -12.31 19.27 -33.17
C ALA A 476 -11.19 18.48 -32.47
N GLY A 477 -11.54 17.55 -31.58
CA GLY A 477 -10.58 16.77 -30.79
C GLY A 477 -10.07 17.48 -29.52
N PHE A 478 -10.42 18.74 -29.31
CA PHE A 478 -10.08 19.51 -28.11
C PHE A 478 -11.20 19.40 -27.05
N THR A 479 -11.42 18.17 -26.59
CA THR A 479 -12.40 17.85 -25.55
C THR A 479 -11.85 16.78 -24.62
N THR A 480 -12.35 16.73 -23.38
CA THR A 480 -12.01 15.66 -22.43
C THR A 480 -12.31 14.28 -23.02
N ALA A 481 -13.47 14.10 -23.66
CA ALA A 481 -13.87 12.82 -24.21
C ALA A 481 -12.93 12.33 -25.32
N ASP A 482 -12.53 13.23 -26.23
CA ASP A 482 -11.61 12.90 -27.32
C ASP A 482 -10.22 12.57 -26.79
N ALA A 483 -9.69 13.36 -25.85
CA ALA A 483 -8.40 13.11 -25.21
C ALA A 483 -8.36 11.73 -24.53
N MET A 484 -9.37 11.42 -23.72
CA MET A 484 -9.47 10.12 -23.02
C MET A 484 -9.64 8.96 -23.99
N ALA A 485 -10.41 9.14 -25.07
CA ALA A 485 -10.55 8.13 -26.12
C ALA A 485 -9.21 7.88 -26.81
N LYS A 486 -8.42 8.93 -27.06
CA LYS A 486 -7.10 8.86 -27.67
C LYS A 486 -6.11 8.04 -26.85
N PHE A 487 -5.99 8.30 -25.54
CA PHE A 487 -5.15 7.51 -24.66
C PHE A 487 -5.59 6.04 -24.58
N LYS A 488 -6.90 5.79 -24.50
CA LYS A 488 -7.43 4.42 -24.52
C LYS A 488 -7.11 3.69 -25.82
N ALA A 489 -7.21 4.37 -26.97
CA ALA A 489 -6.85 3.82 -28.27
C ALA A 489 -5.34 3.54 -28.39
N ALA A 490 -4.50 4.33 -27.72
CA ALA A 490 -3.06 4.07 -27.58
C ALA A 490 -2.73 2.90 -26.62
N GLY A 491 -3.73 2.27 -26.00
CA GLY A 491 -3.55 1.11 -25.11
C GLY A 491 -3.43 1.45 -23.62
N VAL A 492 -3.63 2.71 -23.22
CA VAL A 492 -3.61 3.08 -21.81
C VAL A 492 -4.89 2.59 -21.11
N PRO A 493 -4.79 1.81 -20.02
CA PRO A 493 -5.97 1.37 -19.28
C PRO A 493 -6.75 2.56 -18.71
N ALA A 494 -8.09 2.55 -18.84
CA ALA A 494 -8.93 3.63 -18.34
C ALA A 494 -8.69 3.95 -16.84
N LYS A 495 -8.48 2.91 -16.02
CA LYS A 495 -8.15 3.05 -14.60
C LYS A 495 -6.84 3.79 -14.29
N LYS A 496 -5.98 3.99 -15.28
CA LYS A 496 -4.74 4.78 -15.20
C LYS A 496 -4.89 6.21 -15.72
N LEU A 497 -6.09 6.64 -16.11
CA LEU A 497 -6.35 7.98 -16.59
C LEU A 497 -7.14 8.76 -15.54
N LEU A 498 -6.65 9.94 -15.17
CA LEU A 498 -7.37 10.89 -14.32
C LEU A 498 -7.87 12.05 -15.17
N ILE A 499 -9.14 12.42 -15.00
CA ILE A 499 -9.71 13.63 -15.59
C ILE A 499 -9.17 14.88 -14.90
N GLY A 500 -8.76 15.89 -15.67
CA GLY A 500 -8.26 17.16 -15.17
C GLY A 500 -9.35 18.24 -15.07
N ILE A 501 -9.36 18.99 -13.97
CA ILE A 501 -10.26 20.12 -13.73
C ILE A 501 -9.45 21.39 -13.43
N GLY A 502 -9.75 22.48 -14.13
CA GLY A 502 -9.18 23.79 -13.83
C GLY A 502 -10.00 24.51 -12.75
N PHE A 503 -9.39 24.86 -11.62
CA PHE A 503 -9.98 25.68 -10.55
C PHE A 503 -9.86 27.18 -10.83
N TYR A 504 -9.88 27.51 -12.11
CA TYR A 504 -9.77 28.84 -12.69
C TYR A 504 -10.60 28.86 -13.97
N GLY A 505 -10.86 30.04 -14.49
CA GLY A 505 -11.42 30.23 -15.82
C GLY A 505 -10.43 30.83 -16.80
N ARG A 506 -10.71 30.63 -18.09
CA ARG A 506 -10.09 31.42 -19.16
C ARG A 506 -11.09 32.39 -19.75
N GLY A 507 -10.60 33.58 -20.11
CA GLY A 507 -11.50 34.66 -20.51
C GLY A 507 -10.93 35.70 -21.46
N TRP A 508 -11.86 36.33 -22.17
CA TRP A 508 -11.62 37.35 -23.18
C TRP A 508 -12.38 38.63 -22.81
N THR A 509 -11.95 39.76 -23.35
CA THR A 509 -12.67 41.03 -23.26
C THR A 509 -13.04 41.58 -24.64
N GLY A 510 -13.95 42.55 -24.65
CA GLY A 510 -14.51 43.14 -25.87
C GLY A 510 -15.34 42.16 -26.68
N VAL A 511 -16.03 41.23 -25.99
CA VAL A 511 -16.70 40.12 -26.69
C VAL A 511 -18.02 40.54 -27.34
N THR A 512 -18.35 39.92 -28.47
CA THR A 512 -19.53 40.29 -29.29
C THR A 512 -20.83 39.56 -28.95
N GLN A 513 -20.77 38.45 -28.20
CA GLN A 513 -21.95 37.66 -27.83
C GLN A 513 -21.74 36.89 -26.52
N ASP A 514 -22.85 36.45 -25.94
CA ASP A 514 -22.89 35.73 -24.66
C ASP A 514 -22.54 34.25 -24.82
N ALA A 515 -23.12 33.59 -25.82
CA ALA A 515 -22.81 32.20 -26.12
C ALA A 515 -21.39 32.05 -26.72
N PRO A 516 -20.73 30.89 -26.56
CA PRO A 516 -19.47 30.60 -27.24
C PRO A 516 -19.54 30.86 -28.75
N GLY A 517 -18.41 31.26 -29.34
CA GLY A 517 -18.29 31.59 -30.77
C GLY A 517 -18.11 33.08 -31.07
N GLY A 518 -18.17 33.94 -30.05
CA GLY A 518 -18.03 35.39 -30.23
C GLY A 518 -16.60 35.83 -30.50
N THR A 519 -16.42 36.88 -31.30
CA THR A 519 -15.12 37.56 -31.42
C THR A 519 -14.78 38.32 -30.14
N ALA A 520 -13.50 38.61 -29.95
CA ALA A 520 -12.95 39.35 -28.82
C ALA A 520 -11.91 40.40 -29.28
N THR A 521 -11.49 41.27 -28.37
CA THR A 521 -10.42 42.24 -28.61
C THR A 521 -9.13 41.93 -27.86
N GLY A 522 -9.15 40.94 -26.96
CA GLY A 522 -7.98 40.52 -26.19
C GLY A 522 -8.33 39.72 -24.93
N PRO A 523 -7.33 39.43 -24.09
CA PRO A 523 -7.55 38.73 -22.82
C PRO A 523 -8.37 39.58 -21.84
N ALA A 524 -9.24 38.93 -21.08
CA ALA A 524 -9.87 39.57 -19.93
C ALA A 524 -8.84 39.87 -18.83
N ALA A 525 -9.05 40.91 -18.03
CA ALA A 525 -8.19 41.19 -16.89
C ALA A 525 -8.38 40.08 -15.83
N GLY A 526 -7.27 39.50 -15.38
CA GLY A 526 -7.22 38.53 -14.29
C GLY A 526 -6.31 39.00 -13.17
N THR A 527 -6.51 38.46 -11.97
CA THR A 527 -5.78 38.89 -10.75
C THR A 527 -4.27 38.64 -10.85
N TYR A 528 -3.85 37.50 -11.40
CA TYR A 528 -2.44 37.10 -11.48
C TYR A 528 -1.91 37.04 -12.91
N GLU A 529 -2.77 36.75 -13.89
CA GLU A 529 -2.40 36.63 -15.31
C GLU A 529 -3.55 37.11 -16.19
N GLN A 530 -3.22 37.74 -17.32
CA GLN A 530 -4.24 38.15 -18.28
C GLN A 530 -4.90 36.93 -18.91
N GLY A 531 -6.23 36.95 -18.94
CA GLY A 531 -7.06 35.88 -19.51
C GLY A 531 -7.23 34.67 -18.59
N ILE A 532 -6.77 34.74 -17.33
CA ILE A 532 -6.96 33.68 -16.32
C ILE A 532 -7.46 34.31 -15.02
N GLU A 533 -8.51 33.75 -14.41
CA GLU A 533 -8.98 34.19 -13.11
C GLU A 533 -9.45 33.01 -12.25
N ASP A 534 -9.19 33.08 -10.95
CA ASP A 534 -9.52 32.02 -10.00
C ASP A 534 -11.04 31.80 -9.92
N TYR A 535 -11.48 30.56 -9.75
CA TYR A 535 -12.90 30.25 -9.56
C TYR A 535 -13.50 31.03 -8.37
N LYS A 536 -12.76 31.12 -7.25
CA LYS A 536 -13.20 31.84 -6.04
C LYS A 536 -13.55 33.31 -6.31
N VAL A 537 -12.94 33.93 -7.33
CA VAL A 537 -13.24 35.30 -7.77
C VAL A 537 -14.40 35.27 -8.76
N LEU A 538 -14.29 34.47 -9.82
CA LEU A 538 -15.27 34.39 -10.92
C LEU A 538 -16.68 34.06 -10.45
N LYS A 539 -16.84 33.17 -9.46
CA LYS A 539 -18.15 32.80 -8.94
C LYS A 539 -18.98 33.99 -8.44
N THR A 540 -18.32 35.09 -8.07
CA THR A 540 -18.97 36.32 -7.59
C THR A 540 -18.90 37.43 -8.65
N SER A 541 -17.73 37.64 -9.27
CA SER A 541 -17.52 38.76 -10.19
C SER A 541 -18.14 38.54 -11.57
N CYS A 542 -18.26 37.29 -12.00
CA CYS A 542 -18.83 36.92 -13.30
C CYS A 542 -19.58 35.57 -13.20
N PRO A 543 -20.71 35.50 -12.46
CA PRO A 543 -21.42 34.26 -12.22
C PRO A 543 -21.89 33.61 -13.53
N ALA A 544 -21.89 32.28 -13.57
CA ALA A 544 -22.26 31.49 -14.74
C ALA A 544 -23.65 31.85 -15.25
N THR A 545 -23.76 32.18 -16.54
CA THR A 545 -25.02 32.48 -17.23
C THR A 545 -25.48 31.34 -18.13
N GLY A 546 -24.62 30.37 -18.38
CA GLY A 546 -24.95 29.18 -19.17
C GLY A 546 -23.91 28.07 -19.04
N THR A 547 -24.24 26.92 -19.62
CA THR A 547 -23.33 25.78 -19.75
C THR A 547 -23.34 25.26 -21.17
N VAL A 548 -22.18 24.87 -21.68
CA VAL A 548 -22.05 24.17 -22.97
C VAL A 548 -21.05 23.03 -22.78
N ALA A 549 -21.31 21.88 -23.42
CA ALA A 549 -20.37 20.76 -23.42
C ALA A 549 -19.85 20.33 -22.03
N GLY A 550 -20.65 20.49 -20.97
CA GLY A 550 -20.24 20.15 -19.60
C GLY A 550 -19.32 21.16 -18.92
N THR A 551 -19.22 22.40 -19.42
CA THR A 551 -18.46 23.50 -18.79
C THR A 551 -19.34 24.75 -18.70
N ALA A 552 -19.16 25.56 -17.66
CA ALA A 552 -19.89 26.80 -17.51
C ALA A 552 -19.23 27.93 -18.32
N TYR A 553 -20.06 28.91 -18.69
CA TYR A 553 -19.59 30.18 -19.22
C TYR A 553 -20.42 31.34 -18.68
N ALA A 554 -19.85 32.53 -18.72
CA ALA A 554 -20.46 33.77 -18.30
C ALA A 554 -19.99 34.91 -19.19
N LYS A 555 -20.90 35.83 -19.53
CA LYS A 555 -20.53 37.17 -20.02
C LYS A 555 -20.95 38.21 -18.98
N CYS A 556 -20.01 39.03 -18.54
CA CYS A 556 -20.21 40.09 -17.57
C CYS A 556 -19.61 41.39 -18.13
N GLY A 557 -20.50 42.29 -18.57
CA GLY A 557 -20.08 43.49 -19.30
C GLY A 557 -19.40 43.12 -20.62
N SER A 558 -18.17 43.60 -20.82
CA SER A 558 -17.34 43.28 -21.99
C SER A 558 -16.57 41.97 -21.85
N ASN A 559 -16.52 41.37 -20.66
CA ASN A 559 -15.74 40.16 -20.39
C ASN A 559 -16.57 38.90 -20.62
N TRP A 560 -15.90 37.85 -21.07
CA TRP A 560 -16.41 36.50 -21.18
C TRP A 560 -15.47 35.53 -20.50
N TRP A 561 -16.00 34.60 -19.72
CA TRP A 561 -15.25 33.60 -18.99
C TRP A 561 -15.86 32.23 -19.17
N SER A 562 -15.02 31.20 -19.25
CA SER A 562 -15.43 29.82 -19.04
C SER A 562 -14.61 29.20 -17.94
N TYR A 563 -15.29 28.45 -17.07
CA TYR A 563 -14.71 27.81 -15.88
C TYR A 563 -15.58 26.63 -15.44
N ASP A 564 -15.04 25.79 -14.56
CA ASP A 564 -15.79 24.75 -13.88
C ASP A 564 -16.47 25.25 -12.60
N THR A 565 -17.66 24.73 -12.34
CA THR A 565 -18.47 24.96 -11.14
C THR A 565 -18.75 23.62 -10.46
N PRO A 566 -19.27 23.59 -9.21
CA PRO A 566 -19.62 22.32 -8.58
C PRO A 566 -20.57 21.45 -9.41
N ALA A 567 -21.52 22.08 -10.12
CA ALA A 567 -22.47 21.38 -10.98
C ALA A 567 -21.79 20.74 -12.21
N THR A 568 -20.89 21.47 -12.87
CA THR A 568 -20.16 20.94 -14.04
C THR A 568 -19.13 19.89 -13.62
N ILE A 569 -18.47 20.07 -12.49
CA ILE A 569 -17.60 19.07 -11.87
C ILE A 569 -18.41 17.80 -11.57
N GLY A 570 -19.59 17.90 -10.94
CA GLY A 570 -20.45 16.75 -10.69
C GLY A 570 -20.78 15.96 -11.97
N THR A 571 -21.09 16.68 -13.05
CA THR A 571 -21.33 16.08 -14.39
C THR A 571 -20.09 15.36 -14.91
N LYS A 572 -18.91 15.99 -14.81
CA LYS A 572 -17.62 15.41 -15.23
C LYS A 572 -17.22 14.20 -14.40
N MET A 573 -17.46 14.21 -13.09
CA MET A 573 -17.17 13.08 -12.21
C MET A 573 -18.10 11.90 -12.50
N ALA A 574 -19.40 12.16 -12.74
CA ALA A 574 -20.33 11.13 -13.19
C ALA A 574 -19.85 10.49 -14.50
N TRP A 575 -19.46 11.31 -15.48
CA TRP A 575 -18.89 10.83 -16.73
C TRP A 575 -17.61 10.01 -16.51
N ALA A 576 -16.68 10.49 -15.69
CA ALA A 576 -15.44 9.77 -15.36
C ALA A 576 -15.71 8.38 -14.77
N LYS A 577 -16.73 8.24 -13.91
CA LYS A 577 -17.18 6.93 -13.40
C LYS A 577 -17.71 6.03 -14.52
N THR A 578 -18.55 6.55 -15.43
CA THR A 578 -19.05 5.76 -16.58
C THR A 578 -17.93 5.29 -17.53
N GLN A 579 -16.85 6.06 -17.61
CA GLN A 579 -15.69 5.74 -18.44
C GLN A 579 -14.68 4.82 -17.75
N GLY A 580 -14.92 4.42 -16.49
CA GLY A 580 -14.01 3.57 -15.73
C GLY A 580 -12.67 4.23 -15.40
N LEU A 581 -12.63 5.58 -15.32
CA LEU A 581 -11.40 6.32 -15.05
C LEU A 581 -10.87 6.07 -13.64
N GLY A 582 -9.56 6.28 -13.44
CA GLY A 582 -8.89 6.10 -12.15
C GLY A 582 -9.31 7.10 -11.08
N GLY A 583 -9.87 8.24 -11.49
CA GLY A 583 -10.25 9.34 -10.62
C GLY A 583 -10.13 10.68 -11.32
N ALA A 584 -9.85 11.72 -10.56
CA ALA A 584 -9.66 13.08 -11.06
C ALA A 584 -8.48 13.78 -10.39
N PHE A 585 -7.96 14.78 -11.09
CA PHE A 585 -7.06 15.75 -10.52
C PHE A 585 -7.46 17.18 -10.88
N PHE A 586 -6.85 18.16 -10.21
CA PHE A 586 -7.12 19.57 -10.50
C PHE A 586 -5.90 20.48 -10.35
N TRP A 587 -5.92 21.53 -11.18
CA TRP A 587 -5.01 22.68 -11.12
C TRP A 587 -5.80 23.93 -10.79
N GLU A 588 -5.56 24.66 -9.71
CA GLU A 588 -4.68 24.40 -8.57
C GLU A 588 -5.43 24.76 -7.27
N PHE A 589 -4.96 24.29 -6.11
CA PHE A 589 -5.67 24.48 -4.84
C PHE A 589 -6.04 25.93 -4.52
N SER A 590 -5.19 26.88 -4.90
CA SER A 590 -5.35 28.29 -4.58
C SER A 590 -6.54 28.93 -5.29
N GLY A 591 -7.04 28.34 -6.38
CA GLY A 591 -8.19 28.83 -7.14
C GLY A 591 -9.56 28.51 -6.52
N ASP A 592 -9.61 27.55 -5.59
CA ASP A 592 -10.86 27.17 -4.90
C ASP A 592 -11.26 28.17 -3.79
N THR A 593 -12.50 28.08 -3.35
CA THR A 593 -13.03 28.90 -2.26
C THR A 593 -12.42 28.53 -0.91
N GLY A 594 -12.52 29.45 0.06
CA GLY A 594 -12.01 29.22 1.42
C GLY A 594 -12.65 28.03 2.16
N ASN A 595 -13.74 27.46 1.66
CA ASN A 595 -14.41 26.26 2.17
C ASN A 595 -14.26 25.03 1.24
N GLY A 596 -13.41 25.09 0.21
CA GLY A 596 -13.07 23.97 -0.67
C GLY A 596 -14.26 23.44 -1.48
N GLU A 597 -15.02 24.33 -2.11
CA GLU A 597 -16.27 23.98 -2.80
C GLU A 597 -16.04 23.06 -4.01
N LEU A 598 -15.03 23.37 -4.84
CA LEU A 598 -14.70 22.55 -6.00
C LEU A 598 -14.06 21.21 -5.59
N VAL A 599 -13.19 21.20 -4.58
CA VAL A 599 -12.67 19.94 -3.99
C VAL A 599 -13.82 19.07 -3.47
N SER A 600 -14.83 19.68 -2.85
CA SER A 600 -16.01 18.96 -2.36
C SER A 600 -16.83 18.35 -3.49
N ALA A 601 -16.97 19.05 -4.62
CA ALA A 601 -17.65 18.55 -5.80
C ALA A 601 -16.91 17.35 -6.42
N ILE A 602 -15.58 17.38 -6.49
CA ILE A 602 -14.78 16.23 -6.93
C ILE A 602 -14.97 15.05 -5.98
N SER A 603 -14.79 15.29 -4.68
CA SER A 603 -14.83 14.21 -3.68
C SER A 603 -16.19 13.52 -3.60
N SER A 604 -17.28 14.28 -3.61
CA SER A 604 -18.65 13.73 -3.63
C SER A 604 -19.02 13.08 -4.96
N GLY A 605 -18.57 13.67 -6.08
CA GLY A 605 -18.84 13.13 -7.41
C GLY A 605 -18.17 11.78 -7.70
N LEU A 606 -17.02 11.51 -7.06
CA LEU A 606 -16.25 10.28 -7.23
C LEU A 606 -16.51 9.19 -6.19
N GLN A 607 -17.42 9.44 -5.22
CA GLN A 607 -17.92 8.38 -4.32
C GLN A 607 -18.72 7.31 -5.07
#